data_AF-E8ZAP9-F1
#
_entry.id   AF-E8ZAP9-F1
#
_cell.length_a   1.000
_cell.length_b   1.000
_cell.length_c   1.000
_cell.angle_alpha   90.00
_cell.angle_beta   90.00
_cell.angle_gamma   90.00
#
_symmetry.space_group_name_H-M   'P 1'
#
loop_
_entity.id
_entity.type
_entity.pdbx_description
1 polymer ?
#
loop_
_entity_poly.entity_id
_entity_poly.type
_entity_poly.pdbx_seq_one_letter_code
_entity_poly.pdbx_strand_id
1 'polypeptide(L)'
;CIAIGGDRFVGSVFIDNLLRMQENPDVKYMILLGEVGGTEEYKVIEAVKSGKITKPIIAWCIGTIAKYYDSGVQFGHAGASANGEMETAEYKNNAMKEAGIHVPDTFNDLPAKIKEVYESLNLSEIPESDINTVPKVRRPKQFICTISDDRGEEATYAGFPISSVATPDTGKGIGDVISLLWFKKQYPKWATEFIETVIKTVADHGPAVSGAHNAKVTARAGKSVVEALVTGLLTIGPRFGGAIDGAA
;
A
#
# COMPACT_ATOMS: atom_id res chain seq x y z
N CYS A 1 -11.15 13.07 11.84
CA CYS A 1 -12.27 12.69 10.95
C CYS A 1 -12.52 11.20 11.14
N ILE A 2 -13.78 10.76 11.17
CA ILE A 2 -14.18 9.36 11.37
C ILE A 2 -15.26 9.03 10.35
N ALA A 3 -15.09 7.95 9.59
CA ALA A 3 -16.14 7.36 8.77
C ALA A 3 -16.66 6.12 9.51
N ILE A 4 -17.95 6.11 9.87
CA ILE A 4 -18.54 5.02 10.67
C ILE A 4 -18.88 3.76 9.85
N GLY A 5 -18.87 3.88 8.52
CA GLY A 5 -19.29 2.83 7.59
C GLY A 5 -20.73 3.01 7.10
N GLY A 6 -21.05 2.43 5.93
CA GLY A 6 -22.37 2.49 5.28
C GLY A 6 -23.28 1.30 5.58
N ASP A 7 -22.90 0.44 6.52
CA ASP A 7 -23.68 -0.75 6.89
C ASP A 7 -24.89 -0.36 7.76
N ARG A 8 -25.95 -1.18 7.75
CA ARG A 8 -27.15 -0.93 8.58
C ARG A 8 -26.83 -0.98 10.08
N PHE A 9 -25.83 -1.76 10.47
CA PHE A 9 -25.35 -1.87 11.85
C PHE A 9 -23.84 -1.64 11.87
N VAL A 10 -23.44 -0.49 12.41
CA VAL A 10 -22.04 -0.08 12.51
C VAL A 10 -21.50 -0.30 13.91
N GLY A 11 -20.18 -0.47 14.05
CA GLY A 11 -19.53 -0.68 15.34
C GLY A 11 -19.50 0.55 16.27
N SER A 12 -19.61 1.75 15.71
CA SER A 12 -19.78 3.01 16.45
C SER A 12 -20.69 3.94 15.66
N VAL A 13 -21.63 4.62 16.32
CA VAL A 13 -22.63 5.47 15.63
C VAL A 13 -22.26 6.96 15.69
N PHE A 14 -23.03 7.82 15.02
CA PHE A 14 -22.79 9.26 15.00
C PHE A 14 -22.71 9.88 16.40
N ILE A 15 -23.68 9.55 17.27
CA ILE A 15 -23.77 10.15 18.60
C ILE A 15 -22.55 9.83 19.47
N ASP A 16 -22.01 8.61 19.42
CA ASP A 16 -20.82 8.22 20.19
C ASP A 16 -19.62 9.09 19.84
N ASN A 17 -19.41 9.31 18.55
CA ASN A 17 -18.29 10.09 18.05
C ASN A 17 -18.48 11.58 18.32
N LEU A 18 -19.70 12.11 18.20
CA LEU A 18 -19.99 13.50 18.49
C LEU A 18 -19.89 13.83 19.98
N LEU A 19 -20.26 12.91 20.88
CA LEU A 19 -20.04 13.10 22.32
C LEU A 19 -18.54 13.15 22.66
N ARG A 20 -17.73 12.29 22.04
CA ARG A 20 -16.26 12.35 22.18
C ARG A 20 -15.68 13.66 21.66
N MET A 21 -16.20 14.17 20.54
CA MET A 21 -15.80 15.47 19.98
C MET A 21 -16.28 16.64 20.86
N GLN A 22 -17.45 16.53 21.47
CA GLN A 22 -17.95 17.50 22.45
C GLN A 22 -17.03 17.59 23.67
N GLU A 23 -16.53 16.46 24.18
CA GLU A 23 -15.61 16.41 25.32
C GLU A 23 -14.20 16.92 24.99
N ASN A 24 -13.74 16.77 23.74
CA ASN A 24 -12.39 17.18 23.35
C ASN A 24 -12.26 18.72 23.27
N PRO A 25 -11.42 19.37 24.10
CA PRO A 25 -11.28 20.83 24.11
C PRO A 25 -10.74 21.42 22.79
N ASP A 26 -10.02 20.64 21.97
CA ASP A 26 -9.44 21.10 20.71
C ASP A 26 -10.49 21.20 19.59
N VAL A 27 -11.59 20.45 19.70
CA VAL A 27 -12.71 20.52 18.75
C VAL A 27 -13.54 21.75 19.06
N LYS A 28 -13.70 22.65 18.07
CA LYS A 28 -14.48 23.89 18.20
C LYS A 28 -15.86 23.82 17.56
N TYR A 29 -16.02 22.96 16.55
CA TYR A 29 -17.29 22.65 15.88
C TYR A 29 -17.22 21.25 15.29
N MET A 30 -18.36 20.70 14.90
CA MET A 30 -18.48 19.36 14.37
C MET A 30 -19.22 19.39 13.03
N ILE A 31 -18.88 18.45 12.15
CA ILE A 31 -19.59 18.23 10.89
C ILE A 31 -20.14 16.82 10.90
N LEU A 32 -21.45 16.68 10.68
CA LEU A 32 -22.13 15.40 10.49
C LEU A 32 -22.57 15.28 9.02
N LEU A 33 -22.11 14.23 8.34
CA LEU A 33 -22.60 13.88 7.02
C LEU A 33 -23.38 12.58 7.14
N GLY A 34 -24.71 12.71 7.18
CA GLY A 34 -25.65 11.59 7.29
C GLY A 34 -26.10 11.11 5.92
N GLU A 35 -26.99 10.12 5.90
CA GLU A 35 -27.51 9.52 4.67
C GLU A 35 -29.00 9.18 4.81
N VAL A 36 -29.68 8.95 3.69
CA VAL A 36 -30.99 8.29 3.66
C VAL A 36 -30.92 6.92 4.33
N GLY A 37 -31.98 6.50 5.02
CA GLY A 37 -32.06 5.23 5.72
C GLY A 37 -31.64 5.31 7.19
N GLY A 38 -32.35 4.59 8.06
CA GLY A 38 -32.09 4.55 9.50
C GLY A 38 -32.48 5.85 10.21
N THR A 39 -32.23 5.89 11.52
CA THR A 39 -32.67 6.99 12.40
C THR A 39 -31.57 7.48 13.36
N GLU A 40 -30.31 7.19 13.04
CA GLU A 40 -29.18 7.52 13.93
C GLU A 40 -28.99 9.03 14.13
N GLU A 41 -29.29 9.85 13.12
CA GLU A 41 -29.19 11.31 13.20
C GLU A 41 -30.16 11.92 14.21
N TYR A 42 -31.29 11.26 14.49
CA TYR A 42 -32.23 11.72 15.52
C TYR A 42 -31.65 11.64 16.93
N LYS A 43 -30.75 10.69 17.21
CA LYS A 43 -30.04 10.64 18.50
C LYS A 43 -29.17 11.88 18.70
N VAL A 44 -28.63 12.44 17.62
CA VAL A 44 -27.86 13.69 17.63
C VAL A 44 -28.78 14.87 17.88
N ILE A 45 -29.95 14.92 17.22
CA ILE A 45 -30.99 15.93 17.47
C ILE A 45 -31.37 15.95 18.95
N GLU A 46 -31.65 14.79 19.55
CA GLU A 46 -32.01 14.70 20.97
C GLU A 46 -30.87 15.12 21.90
N ALA A 47 -29.61 14.83 21.53
CA ALA A 47 -28.45 15.29 22.28
C ALA A 47 -28.26 16.82 22.23
N VAL A 48 -28.59 17.46 21.11
CA VAL A 48 -28.59 18.93 20.97
C VAL A 48 -29.72 19.53 21.80
N LYS A 49 -30.95 19.03 21.64
CA LYS A 49 -32.14 19.52 22.39
C LYS A 49 -31.99 19.37 23.90
N SER A 50 -31.37 18.30 24.37
CA SER A 50 -31.10 18.06 25.79
C SER A 50 -29.89 18.83 26.35
N GLY A 51 -29.16 19.57 25.52
CA GLY A 51 -27.98 20.34 25.91
C GLY A 51 -26.74 19.48 26.19
N LYS A 52 -26.74 18.18 25.83
CA LYS A 52 -25.56 17.32 25.93
C LYS A 52 -24.49 17.72 24.92
N ILE A 53 -24.91 18.16 23.74
CA ILE A 53 -24.02 18.77 22.74
C ILE A 53 -24.31 20.26 22.69
N THR A 54 -23.28 21.07 22.93
CA THR A 54 -23.37 22.52 22.93
C THR A 54 -22.48 23.19 21.89
N LYS A 55 -21.48 22.47 21.36
CA LYS A 55 -20.66 22.98 20.26
C LYS A 55 -21.47 22.98 18.96
N PRO A 56 -21.23 23.95 18.05
CA PRO A 56 -21.95 24.01 16.78
C PRO A 56 -21.79 22.73 15.97
N ILE A 57 -22.91 22.21 15.46
CA ILE A 57 -22.93 21.12 14.48
C ILE A 57 -23.37 21.72 13.15
N ILE A 58 -22.61 21.42 12.10
CA ILE A 58 -23.06 21.56 10.70
C ILE A 58 -23.45 20.17 10.22
N ALA A 59 -24.66 19.99 9.70
CA ALA A 59 -25.11 18.67 9.27
C ALA A 59 -25.79 18.68 7.91
N TRP A 60 -25.61 17.59 7.17
CA TRP A 60 -26.34 17.34 5.94
C TRP A 60 -26.52 15.83 5.73
N CYS A 61 -27.75 15.40 5.50
CA CYS A 61 -28.08 14.06 5.05
C CYS A 61 -28.15 14.02 3.52
N ILE A 62 -27.33 13.19 2.90
CA ILE A 62 -27.35 12.92 1.45
C ILE A 62 -28.46 11.94 1.08
N GLY A 63 -28.83 11.86 -0.21
CA GLY A 63 -29.90 11.00 -0.69
C GLY A 63 -31.26 11.69 -0.82
N THR A 64 -31.29 13.02 -0.90
CA THR A 64 -32.52 13.82 -1.12
C THR A 64 -33.23 13.48 -2.43
N ILE A 65 -32.51 12.92 -3.41
CA ILE A 65 -33.10 12.45 -4.67
C ILE A 65 -34.06 11.27 -4.49
N ALA A 66 -33.95 10.51 -3.39
CA ALA A 66 -34.76 9.33 -3.11
C ALA A 66 -36.27 9.61 -3.20
N LYS A 67 -36.69 10.84 -2.87
CA LYS A 67 -38.10 11.27 -2.92
C LYS A 67 -38.71 11.37 -4.32
N TYR A 68 -37.87 11.45 -5.35
CA TYR A 68 -38.32 11.53 -6.74
C TYR A 68 -38.43 10.15 -7.40
N TYR A 69 -38.15 9.08 -6.68
CA TYR A 69 -38.34 7.71 -7.14
C TYR A 69 -39.63 7.12 -6.55
N ASP A 70 -40.44 6.51 -7.39
CA ASP A 70 -41.72 5.89 -7.00
C ASP A 70 -41.55 4.54 -6.27
N SER A 71 -40.35 3.96 -6.30
CA SER A 71 -40.01 2.69 -5.64
C SER A 71 -38.93 2.87 -4.58
N GLY A 72 -38.91 1.98 -3.57
CA GLY A 72 -37.86 1.96 -2.56
C GLY A 72 -36.49 1.65 -3.18
N VAL A 73 -35.71 2.69 -3.49
CA VAL A 73 -34.38 2.56 -4.08
C VAL A 73 -33.37 2.24 -2.98
N GLN A 74 -32.69 1.09 -3.11
CA GLN A 74 -31.49 0.77 -2.36
C GLN A 74 -30.29 1.44 -3.02
N PHE A 75 -29.62 2.36 -2.31
CA PHE A 75 -28.35 2.93 -2.75
C PHE A 75 -27.16 2.03 -2.38
N GLY A 76 -25.96 2.38 -2.84
CA GLY A 76 -24.79 1.49 -2.79
C GLY A 76 -24.35 1.06 -1.38
N HIS A 77 -24.55 1.91 -0.38
CA HIS A 77 -24.35 1.53 1.03
C HIS A 77 -25.49 0.64 1.52
N ALA A 78 -25.18 -0.45 2.24
CA ALA A 78 -26.18 -1.42 2.68
C ALA A 78 -27.29 -0.80 3.58
N GLY A 79 -26.97 0.24 4.34
CA GLY A 79 -27.92 0.98 5.17
C GLY A 79 -28.77 2.02 4.42
N ALA A 80 -28.40 2.35 3.17
CA ALA A 80 -28.94 3.48 2.42
C ALA A 80 -30.25 3.13 1.67
N SER A 81 -31.27 2.84 2.46
CA SER A 81 -32.65 2.62 2.00
C SER A 81 -33.61 3.12 3.06
N ALA A 82 -34.62 3.90 2.63
CA ALA A 82 -35.64 4.43 3.51
C ALA A 82 -36.90 3.56 3.46
N ASN A 83 -37.28 3.01 4.61
CA ASN A 83 -38.53 2.25 4.77
C ASN A 83 -39.72 3.12 5.21
N GLY A 84 -39.52 4.43 5.38
CA GLY A 84 -40.54 5.39 5.79
C GLY A 84 -40.04 6.83 5.74
N GLU A 85 -40.95 7.78 5.91
CA GLU A 85 -40.68 9.22 5.74
C GLU A 85 -39.57 9.73 6.67
N MET A 86 -39.55 9.29 7.93
CA MET A 86 -38.49 9.63 8.90
C MET A 86 -37.10 9.11 8.50
N GLU A 87 -37.02 8.08 7.66
CA GLU A 87 -35.73 7.60 7.17
C GLU A 87 -35.26 8.40 5.93
N THR A 88 -36.07 9.31 5.38
CA THR A 88 -35.69 10.11 4.21
C THR A 88 -34.71 11.23 4.58
N ALA A 89 -33.76 11.49 3.68
CA ALA A 89 -32.75 12.52 3.89
C ALA A 89 -33.34 13.93 4.09
N GLU A 90 -34.39 14.28 3.33
CA GLU A 90 -35.06 15.58 3.44
C GLU A 90 -35.72 15.76 4.81
N TYR A 91 -36.43 14.74 5.29
CA TYR A 91 -37.06 14.81 6.60
C TYR A 91 -36.02 14.94 7.72
N LYS A 92 -34.92 14.18 7.65
CA LYS A 92 -33.80 14.31 8.59
C LYS A 92 -33.19 15.71 8.55
N ASN A 93 -32.95 16.28 7.37
CA ASN A 93 -32.41 17.63 7.20
C ASN A 93 -33.31 18.69 7.84
N ASN A 94 -34.62 18.62 7.62
CA ASN A 94 -35.59 19.53 8.23
C ASN A 94 -35.61 19.37 9.76
N ALA A 95 -35.65 18.14 10.27
CA ALA A 95 -35.62 17.86 11.70
C ALA A 95 -34.33 18.37 12.38
N MET A 96 -33.18 18.23 11.72
CA MET A 96 -31.92 18.79 12.21
C MET A 96 -31.96 20.33 12.22
N LYS A 97 -32.48 20.96 11.16
CA LYS A 97 -32.61 22.42 11.06
C LYS A 97 -33.51 22.99 12.16
N GLU A 98 -34.64 22.35 12.44
CA GLU A 98 -35.56 22.71 13.54
C GLU A 98 -34.92 22.55 14.93
N ALA A 99 -33.98 21.61 15.08
CA ALA A 99 -33.25 21.40 16.32
C ALA A 99 -32.12 22.43 16.56
N GLY A 100 -31.92 23.38 15.64
CA GLY A 100 -30.87 24.39 15.74
C GLY A 100 -29.51 23.95 15.18
N ILE A 101 -29.45 22.82 14.47
CA ILE A 101 -28.25 22.38 13.76
C ILE A 101 -28.11 23.20 12.47
N HIS A 102 -26.88 23.58 12.11
CA HIS A 102 -26.61 24.33 10.89
C HIS A 102 -26.72 23.40 9.67
N VAL A 103 -27.87 23.47 8.98
CA VAL A 103 -28.14 22.64 7.79
C VAL A 103 -28.17 23.54 6.54
N PRO A 104 -27.32 23.30 5.52
CA PRO A 104 -27.39 24.02 4.25
C PRO A 104 -28.64 23.60 3.45
N ASP A 105 -29.01 24.38 2.42
CA ASP A 105 -30.16 24.03 1.58
C ASP A 105 -29.84 22.90 0.58
N THR A 106 -28.58 22.82 0.12
CA THR A 106 -28.07 21.72 -0.69
C THR A 106 -26.67 21.28 -0.26
N PHE A 107 -26.22 20.11 -0.72
CA PHE A 107 -24.83 19.66 -0.49
C PHE A 107 -23.79 20.63 -1.07
N ASN A 108 -24.09 21.30 -2.19
CA ASN A 108 -23.17 22.27 -2.81
C ASN A 108 -22.96 23.52 -1.93
N ASP A 109 -23.91 23.82 -1.04
CA ASP A 109 -23.84 24.94 -0.11
C ASP A 109 -23.12 24.59 1.20
N LEU A 110 -22.78 23.30 1.41
CA LEU A 110 -22.09 22.83 2.61
C LEU A 110 -20.75 23.56 2.85
N PRO A 111 -19.87 23.78 1.85
CA PRO A 111 -18.64 24.55 2.05
C PRO A 111 -18.89 25.99 2.51
N ALA A 112 -19.92 26.65 1.96
CA ALA A 112 -20.28 28.00 2.36
C ALA A 112 -20.81 28.03 3.79
N LYS A 113 -21.64 27.05 4.19
CA LYS A 113 -22.15 26.94 5.56
C LYS A 113 -21.04 26.62 6.57
N ILE A 114 -20.07 25.77 6.20
CA ILE A 114 -18.88 25.49 7.03
C ILE A 114 -18.09 26.78 7.25
N LYS A 115 -17.85 27.55 6.18
CA LYS A 115 -17.13 28.82 6.26
C LYS A 115 -17.86 29.83 7.17
N GLU A 116 -19.16 29.98 7.02
CA GLU A 116 -19.99 30.87 7.86
C GLU A 116 -19.86 30.55 9.36
N VAL A 117 -20.01 29.27 9.73
CA VAL A 117 -19.88 28.85 11.13
C VAL A 117 -18.45 29.02 11.63
N TYR A 118 -17.44 28.64 10.83
CA TYR A 118 -16.03 28.81 11.18
C TYR A 118 -15.67 30.28 11.46
N GLU A 119 -16.08 31.20 10.58
CA GLU A 119 -15.84 32.64 10.73
C GLU A 119 -16.57 33.20 11.96
N SER A 120 -17.80 32.74 12.25
CA SER A 120 -18.56 33.14 13.45
C SER A 120 -17.87 32.80 14.77
N LEU A 121 -17.01 31.78 14.78
CA LEU A 121 -16.31 31.33 15.99
C LEU A 121 -15.08 32.18 16.32
N ASN A 122 -14.63 33.04 15.40
CA ASN A 122 -13.49 33.96 15.57
C ASN A 122 -12.27 33.27 16.22
N LEU A 123 -11.89 32.12 15.66
CA LEU A 123 -10.81 31.28 16.19
C LEU A 123 -9.44 31.92 15.88
N SER A 124 -8.46 31.67 16.75
CA SER A 124 -7.08 32.11 16.54
C SER A 124 -6.46 31.42 15.32
N GLU A 125 -5.67 32.18 14.56
CA GLU A 125 -4.92 31.65 13.42
C GLU A 125 -3.91 30.59 13.88
N ILE A 126 -3.87 29.46 13.15
CA ILE A 126 -2.94 28.36 13.39
C ILE A 126 -1.86 28.43 12.31
N PRO A 127 -0.56 28.46 12.65
CA PRO A 127 0.50 28.51 11.65
C PRO A 127 0.44 27.27 10.75
N GLU A 128 0.52 27.48 9.43
CA GLU A 128 0.60 26.39 8.47
C GLU A 128 1.89 25.59 8.67
N SER A 129 1.80 24.26 8.61
CA SER A 129 2.96 23.39 8.69
C SER A 129 3.70 23.29 7.36
N ASP A 130 5.00 23.03 7.42
CA ASP A 130 5.80 22.74 6.22
C ASP A 130 5.26 21.48 5.51
N ILE A 131 4.87 21.63 4.24
CA ILE A 131 4.34 20.54 3.43
C ILE A 131 5.48 19.85 2.68
N ASN A 132 5.47 18.51 2.67
CA ASN A 132 6.40 17.74 1.85
C ASN A 132 6.24 18.07 0.37
N THR A 133 7.26 18.66 -0.24
CA THR A 133 7.27 18.96 -1.67
C THR A 133 7.79 17.78 -2.48
N VAL A 134 7.10 17.44 -3.57
CA VAL A 134 7.62 16.48 -4.55
C VAL A 134 8.92 17.04 -5.15
N PRO A 135 10.05 16.30 -5.12
CA PRO A 135 11.30 16.78 -5.67
C PRO A 135 11.17 17.08 -7.17
N LYS A 136 11.50 18.31 -7.57
CA LYS A 136 11.47 18.74 -9.00
C LYS A 136 12.78 18.47 -9.74
N VAL A 137 13.76 17.87 -9.09
CA VAL A 137 15.13 17.71 -9.61
C VAL A 137 15.39 16.27 -10.02
N ARG A 138 15.90 16.07 -11.23
CA ARG A 138 16.36 14.76 -11.71
C ARG A 138 17.72 14.43 -11.09
N ARG A 139 17.86 13.24 -10.52
CA ARG A 139 19.16 12.71 -10.07
C ARG A 139 19.75 11.76 -11.12
N PRO A 140 21.06 11.87 -11.44
CA PRO A 140 21.70 10.94 -12.36
C PRO A 140 21.79 9.54 -11.73
N LYS A 141 21.72 8.50 -12.57
CA LYS A 141 21.97 7.12 -12.15
C LYS A 141 23.46 6.96 -11.84
N GLN A 142 23.78 6.29 -10.73
CA GLN A 142 25.16 6.02 -10.32
C GLN A 142 25.69 4.69 -10.85
N PHE A 143 24.78 3.75 -11.14
CA PHE A 143 25.12 2.41 -11.61
C PHE A 143 24.31 2.04 -12.85
N ILE A 144 24.89 1.17 -13.66
CA ILE A 144 24.25 0.57 -14.83
C ILE A 144 24.31 -0.94 -14.66
N CYS A 145 23.15 -1.60 -14.61
CA CYS A 145 23.04 -3.06 -14.67
C CYS A 145 22.43 -3.43 -16.04
N THR A 146 23.03 -4.41 -16.73
CA THR A 146 22.54 -4.87 -18.05
C THR A 146 22.23 -6.36 -18.11
N ILE A 147 22.38 -7.08 -17.00
CA ILE A 147 22.28 -8.54 -16.96
C ILE A 147 21.02 -9.02 -16.24
N SER A 148 20.39 -8.20 -15.41
CA SER A 148 19.14 -8.52 -14.74
C SER A 148 18.33 -7.26 -14.41
N ASP A 149 17.03 -7.45 -14.24
CA ASP A 149 16.09 -6.43 -13.75
C ASP A 149 15.02 -7.11 -12.88
N ASP A 150 14.86 -6.65 -11.65
CA ASP A 150 13.95 -7.17 -10.62
C ASP A 150 12.83 -6.18 -10.25
N ARG A 151 12.75 -5.03 -10.93
CA ARG A 151 11.81 -3.95 -10.61
C ARG A 151 10.41 -4.17 -11.16
N GLY A 152 10.26 -5.06 -12.14
CA GLY A 152 8.97 -5.39 -12.75
C GLY A 152 8.16 -6.33 -11.87
N GLU A 153 7.00 -6.77 -12.38
CA GLU A 153 6.19 -7.82 -11.74
C GLU A 153 6.93 -9.17 -11.70
N GLU A 154 7.84 -9.38 -12.66
CA GLU A 154 8.69 -10.55 -12.75
C GLU A 154 10.13 -10.13 -12.98
N ALA A 155 11.07 -10.83 -12.34
CA ALA A 155 12.49 -10.64 -12.57
C ALA A 155 12.91 -11.19 -13.95
N THR A 156 13.96 -10.60 -14.51
CA THR A 156 14.48 -10.95 -15.83
C THR A 156 15.98 -11.25 -15.82
N TYR A 157 16.41 -12.16 -16.69
CA TYR A 157 17.81 -12.43 -17.04
C TYR A 157 18.08 -11.93 -18.45
N ALA A 158 18.88 -10.87 -18.58
CA ALA A 158 19.17 -10.18 -19.84
C ALA A 158 17.90 -9.84 -20.66
N GLY A 159 16.82 -9.46 -19.96
CA GLY A 159 15.52 -9.14 -20.57
C GLY A 159 14.57 -10.33 -20.78
N PHE A 160 15.01 -11.56 -20.52
CA PHE A 160 14.14 -12.73 -20.55
C PHE A 160 13.48 -12.96 -19.19
N PRO A 161 12.15 -13.04 -19.11
CA PRO A 161 11.45 -13.37 -17.86
C PRO A 161 11.92 -14.72 -17.31
N ILE A 162 12.04 -14.84 -15.99
CA ILE A 162 12.49 -16.07 -15.32
C ILE A 162 11.61 -17.27 -15.72
N SER A 163 10.30 -17.07 -15.86
CA SER A 163 9.31 -18.05 -16.30
C SER A 163 9.63 -18.65 -17.67
N SER A 164 10.35 -17.94 -18.53
CA SER A 164 10.77 -18.43 -19.86
C SER A 164 12.10 -19.20 -19.87
N VAL A 165 12.76 -19.29 -18.71
CA VAL A 165 14.13 -19.83 -18.58
C VAL A 165 14.29 -20.85 -17.46
N ALA A 166 13.54 -20.72 -16.35
CA ALA A 166 13.80 -21.44 -15.11
C ALA A 166 12.56 -22.17 -14.58
N THR A 167 11.69 -22.65 -15.48
CA THR A 167 10.57 -23.52 -15.12
C THR A 167 10.79 -24.94 -15.68
N PRO A 168 10.32 -25.99 -14.98
CA PRO A 168 10.58 -27.38 -15.38
C PRO A 168 10.14 -27.74 -16.81
N ASP A 169 9.13 -27.05 -17.33
CA ASP A 169 8.54 -27.23 -18.66
C ASP A 169 9.36 -26.61 -19.79
N THR A 170 10.25 -25.66 -19.51
CA THR A 170 11.07 -24.99 -20.54
C THR A 170 12.20 -25.87 -21.09
N GLY A 171 12.59 -26.93 -20.36
CA GLY A 171 13.72 -27.78 -20.72
C GLY A 171 15.09 -27.09 -20.69
N LYS A 172 15.17 -25.89 -20.09
CA LYS A 172 16.39 -25.09 -19.93
C LYS A 172 17.05 -25.36 -18.58
N GLY A 173 18.37 -25.32 -18.56
CA GLY A 173 19.20 -25.65 -17.42
C GLY A 173 20.01 -24.47 -16.87
N ILE A 174 20.95 -24.79 -15.99
CA ILE A 174 21.85 -23.78 -15.43
C ILE A 174 22.77 -23.19 -16.51
N GLY A 175 23.12 -23.97 -17.53
CA GLY A 175 23.88 -23.49 -18.69
C GLY A 175 23.17 -22.38 -19.46
N ASP A 176 21.84 -22.46 -19.59
CA ASP A 176 21.03 -21.42 -20.23
C ASP A 176 21.03 -20.12 -19.42
N VAL A 177 20.88 -20.21 -18.09
CA VAL A 177 20.93 -19.05 -17.19
C VAL A 177 22.31 -18.38 -17.24
N ILE A 178 23.39 -19.17 -17.20
CA ILE A 178 24.76 -18.67 -17.35
C ILE A 178 24.95 -17.96 -18.69
N SER A 179 24.42 -18.52 -19.78
CA SER A 179 24.52 -17.90 -21.11
C SER A 179 23.91 -16.49 -21.16
N LEU A 180 22.79 -16.30 -20.48
CA LEU A 180 22.12 -15.00 -20.37
C LEU A 180 22.86 -14.04 -19.44
N LEU A 181 23.21 -14.48 -18.23
CA LEU A 181 23.81 -13.59 -17.23
C LEU A 181 25.24 -13.18 -17.58
N TRP A 182 26.05 -14.09 -18.14
CA TRP A 182 27.45 -13.82 -18.43
C TRP A 182 27.65 -13.27 -19.84
N PHE A 183 26.90 -13.78 -20.82
CA PHE A 183 27.11 -13.45 -22.23
C PHE A 183 25.95 -12.69 -22.88
N LYS A 184 24.84 -12.47 -22.17
CA LYS A 184 23.62 -11.81 -22.68
C LYS A 184 23.10 -12.41 -23.98
N LYS A 185 23.23 -13.73 -24.13
CA LYS A 185 22.85 -14.48 -25.35
C LYS A 185 22.23 -15.82 -24.97
N GLN A 186 21.24 -16.24 -25.76
CA GLN A 186 20.76 -17.62 -25.72
C GLN A 186 21.67 -18.48 -26.60
N TYR A 187 22.33 -19.45 -25.99
CA TYR A 187 23.20 -20.37 -26.71
C TYR A 187 22.43 -21.58 -27.25
N PRO A 188 22.94 -22.23 -28.31
CA PRO A 188 22.40 -23.50 -28.74
C PRO A 188 22.59 -24.56 -27.65
N LYS A 189 21.71 -25.56 -27.62
CA LYS A 189 21.65 -26.59 -26.57
C LYS A 189 22.98 -27.29 -26.30
N TRP A 190 23.74 -27.64 -27.34
CA TRP A 190 25.05 -28.28 -27.18
C TRP A 190 26.05 -27.41 -26.39
N ALA A 191 25.97 -26.08 -26.52
CA ALA A 191 26.86 -25.17 -25.83
C ALA A 191 26.46 -24.99 -24.36
N THR A 192 25.16 -24.95 -24.06
CA THR A 192 24.70 -24.92 -22.66
C THR A 192 24.97 -26.24 -21.96
N GLU A 193 24.80 -27.39 -22.64
CA GLU A 193 25.21 -28.72 -22.15
C GLU A 193 26.72 -28.84 -21.96
N PHE A 194 27.52 -28.21 -22.83
CA PHE A 194 28.98 -28.16 -22.66
C PHE A 194 29.36 -27.36 -21.40
N ILE A 195 28.75 -26.19 -21.17
CA ILE A 195 28.95 -25.42 -19.93
C ILE A 195 28.62 -26.26 -18.70
N GLU A 196 27.49 -26.97 -18.70
CA GLU A 196 27.11 -27.86 -17.61
C GLU A 196 28.07 -29.03 -17.42
N THR A 197 28.57 -29.60 -18.52
CA THR A 197 29.57 -30.67 -18.47
C THR A 197 30.84 -30.17 -17.82
N VAL A 198 31.33 -28.99 -18.22
CA VAL A 198 32.51 -28.35 -17.60
C VAL A 198 32.29 -28.17 -16.09
N ILE A 199 31.13 -27.64 -15.67
CA ILE A 199 30.80 -27.47 -14.23
C ILE A 199 30.85 -28.80 -13.48
N LYS A 200 30.28 -29.86 -14.05
CA LYS A 200 30.29 -31.21 -13.44
C LYS A 200 31.70 -31.78 -13.36
N THR A 201 32.52 -31.58 -14.40
CA THR A 201 33.89 -32.09 -14.44
C THR A 201 34.81 -31.40 -13.43
N VAL A 202 34.66 -30.08 -13.23
CA VAL A 202 35.51 -29.32 -12.30
C VAL A 202 34.94 -29.23 -10.88
N ALA A 203 33.88 -29.97 -10.57
CA ALA A 203 33.13 -29.85 -9.32
C ALA A 203 34.00 -30.10 -8.07
N ASP A 204 34.88 -31.11 -8.11
CA ASP A 204 35.88 -31.34 -7.07
C ASP A 204 37.06 -32.17 -7.62
N HIS A 205 38.25 -31.99 -7.06
CA HIS A 205 39.45 -32.77 -7.38
C HIS A 205 40.17 -33.24 -6.10
N GLY A 206 39.38 -33.51 -5.05
CA GLY A 206 39.85 -34.03 -3.78
C GLY A 206 40.41 -32.96 -2.83
N PRO A 207 40.60 -33.32 -1.55
CA PRO A 207 40.84 -32.35 -0.47
C PRO A 207 42.29 -31.83 -0.39
N ALA A 208 43.18 -32.29 -1.26
CA ALA A 208 44.61 -31.96 -1.23
C ALA A 208 44.95 -30.69 -2.02
N VAL A 209 44.06 -30.25 -2.90
CA VAL A 209 44.28 -29.02 -3.69
C VAL A 209 44.15 -27.77 -2.80
N SER A 210 44.86 -26.69 -3.17
CA SER A 210 44.99 -25.49 -2.33
C SER A 210 43.65 -24.94 -1.82
N GLY A 211 42.65 -24.81 -2.70
CA GLY A 211 41.34 -24.29 -2.32
C GLY A 211 40.58 -25.19 -1.35
N ALA A 212 40.53 -26.49 -1.63
CA ALA A 212 39.84 -27.47 -0.77
C ALA A 212 40.52 -27.58 0.61
N HIS A 213 41.86 -27.56 0.65
CA HIS A 213 42.61 -27.56 1.90
C HIS A 213 42.30 -26.34 2.76
N ASN A 214 42.33 -25.14 2.16
CA ASN A 214 42.03 -23.88 2.86
C ASN A 214 40.60 -23.84 3.39
N ALA A 215 39.61 -24.24 2.58
CA ALA A 215 38.22 -24.32 3.01
C ALA A 215 38.04 -25.31 4.17
N LYS A 216 38.69 -26.47 4.09
CA LYS A 216 38.66 -27.49 5.16
C LYS A 216 39.27 -26.99 6.46
N VAL A 217 40.44 -26.35 6.42
CA VAL A 217 41.09 -25.77 7.62
C VAL A 217 40.19 -24.71 8.25
N THR A 218 39.61 -23.84 7.43
CA THR A 218 38.73 -22.75 7.88
C THR A 218 37.44 -23.29 8.51
N ALA A 219 36.81 -24.29 7.89
CA ALA A 219 35.65 -24.98 8.46
C ALA A 219 35.99 -25.65 9.80
N ARG A 220 37.15 -26.30 9.90
CA ARG A 220 37.64 -26.90 11.16
C ARG A 220 37.97 -25.87 12.24
N ALA A 221 38.22 -24.62 11.86
CA ALA A 221 38.36 -23.50 12.79
C ALA A 221 37.00 -22.94 13.28
N GLY A 222 35.88 -23.61 12.98
CA GLY A 222 34.55 -23.23 13.45
C GLY A 222 33.93 -22.04 12.70
N LYS A 223 34.41 -21.75 11.49
CA LYS A 223 33.90 -20.66 10.66
C LYS A 223 32.67 -21.07 9.86
N SER A 224 31.90 -20.08 9.42
CA SER A 224 30.70 -20.28 8.61
C SER A 224 31.03 -20.86 7.24
N VAL A 225 30.00 -21.41 6.57
CA VAL A 225 30.11 -21.96 5.21
C VAL A 225 30.64 -20.91 4.22
N VAL A 226 30.17 -19.67 4.32
CA VAL A 226 30.61 -18.58 3.43
C VAL A 226 32.08 -18.25 3.66
N GLU A 227 32.51 -18.12 4.92
CA GLU A 227 33.92 -17.85 5.25
C GLU A 227 34.84 -18.98 4.79
N ALA A 228 34.44 -20.24 5.00
CA ALA A 228 35.21 -21.41 4.56
C ALA A 228 35.30 -21.47 3.03
N LEU A 229 34.18 -21.24 2.33
CA LEU A 229 34.13 -21.20 0.86
C LEU A 229 35.03 -20.10 0.31
N VAL A 230 34.87 -18.86 0.77
CA VAL A 230 35.65 -17.70 0.29
C VAL A 230 37.15 -17.90 0.53
N THR A 231 37.54 -18.48 1.67
CA THR A 231 38.96 -18.76 1.95
C THR A 231 39.56 -19.77 0.98
N GLY A 232 38.76 -20.75 0.52
CA GLY A 232 39.16 -21.64 -0.57
C GLY A 232 39.21 -20.94 -1.93
N LEU A 233 38.18 -20.14 -2.27
CA LEU A 233 38.10 -19.43 -3.54
C LEU A 233 39.22 -18.40 -3.73
N LEU A 234 39.70 -17.75 -2.67
CA LEU A 234 40.83 -16.81 -2.72
C LEU A 234 42.16 -17.46 -3.12
N THR A 235 42.23 -18.79 -3.15
CA THR A 235 43.41 -19.50 -3.69
C THR A 235 43.37 -19.65 -5.21
N ILE A 236 42.20 -19.46 -5.84
CA ILE A 236 42.02 -19.58 -7.29
C ILE A 236 42.71 -18.38 -7.96
N GLY A 237 43.64 -18.67 -8.87
CA GLY A 237 44.49 -17.69 -9.51
C GLY A 237 45.55 -18.36 -10.39
N PRO A 238 46.69 -17.69 -10.67
CA PRO A 238 47.64 -18.16 -11.69
C PRO A 238 48.21 -19.57 -11.47
N ARG A 239 48.38 -20.00 -10.21
CA ARG A 239 48.99 -21.31 -9.86
C ARG A 239 47.98 -22.40 -9.52
N PHE A 240 46.72 -22.05 -9.31
CA PHE A 240 45.65 -22.97 -8.96
C PHE A 240 44.36 -22.53 -9.65
N GLY A 241 43.89 -23.30 -10.65
CA GLY A 241 42.73 -22.97 -11.48
C GLY A 241 43.04 -22.13 -12.74
N GLY A 242 44.06 -21.27 -12.71
CA GLY A 242 44.40 -20.38 -13.84
C GLY A 242 44.93 -21.05 -15.11
N ALA A 243 45.25 -22.35 -15.08
CA ALA A 243 45.74 -23.08 -16.25
C ALA A 243 44.71 -23.15 -17.40
N ILE A 244 43.41 -23.04 -17.10
CA ILE A 244 42.34 -23.03 -18.11
C ILE A 244 42.43 -21.75 -18.95
N ASP A 245 42.52 -20.59 -18.31
CA ASP A 245 42.66 -19.28 -18.98
C ASP A 245 44.01 -19.15 -19.69
N GLY A 246 45.08 -19.67 -19.09
CA GLY A 246 46.41 -19.65 -19.70
C GLY A 246 46.59 -20.56 -20.92
N ALA A 247 45.70 -21.54 -21.12
CA ALA A 247 45.74 -22.45 -22.26
C ALA A 247 44.78 -22.06 -23.40
N ALA A 248 43.77 -21.24 -23.11
CA ALA A 248 42.77 -20.74 -24.07
C ALA A 248 43.34 -19.60 -24.93
#